data_AF-A0A952SY49-F1
#
_entry.id   AF-A0A952SY49-F1
#
_cell.length_a   1.000
_cell.length_b   1.000
_cell.length_c   1.000
_cell.angle_alpha   90.00
_cell.angle_beta   90.00
_cell.angle_gamma   90.00
#
_symmetry.space_group_name_H-M   'P 1'
#
loop_
_entity.id
_entity.type
_entity.pdbx_description
1 polymer ?
#
loop_
_entity_poly.entity_id
_entity_poly.type
_entity_poly.pdbx_seq_one_letter_code
_entity_poly.pdbx_strand_id
1 'polypeptide(L)'
;MPIAGGPGTEVQIRENIWLSLKPERPQLYRQLLDSLHVAFDFFTFVCMNLCSAEDIQLEANFCSRTLTSGTIIYPMAYFHYMPVYSPKKQRTPHPMDVLLKRSDLSDHLEPVLARWFETSTQLRSVRVLYLSALYGDHPYVENKFLAMCQAAEVFHRRFHRGEYMDTNRYENEVLPLLIAGIPANLPADLVEVMQQRFAYLNELSLAKRLKDLVAENKEIILKFVPEIKDVLRGIVTARNQFTHFSDKNKRSDLSGETILYYVDVLRMIVELSVLREVGVPSEILKKSAVANERYRRAFRLKRA
;
A
#
# COMPACT_ATOMS: atom_id res chain seq x y z
N MET A 1 -40.95 39.31 -25.75
CA MET A 1 -41.16 38.92 -24.34
C MET A 1 -40.35 37.67 -24.06
N PRO A 2 -39.28 37.74 -23.25
CA PRO A 2 -38.67 36.56 -22.67
C PRO A 2 -39.37 36.22 -21.34
N ILE A 3 -39.73 34.96 -21.17
CA ILE A 3 -40.33 34.42 -19.95
C ILE A 3 -39.22 34.34 -18.89
N ALA A 4 -39.36 35.11 -17.82
CA ALA A 4 -38.50 35.04 -16.65
C ALA A 4 -38.67 33.69 -15.95
N GLY A 5 -37.59 32.89 -15.89
CA GLY A 5 -37.51 31.73 -15.02
C GLY A 5 -37.56 32.18 -13.57
N GLY A 6 -38.52 31.65 -12.80
CA GLY A 6 -38.65 31.95 -11.38
C GLY A 6 -37.41 31.55 -10.56
N PRO A 7 -37.27 32.09 -9.33
CA PRO A 7 -36.13 31.79 -8.48
C PRO A 7 -36.17 30.31 -8.07
N GLY A 8 -35.35 29.49 -8.73
CA GLY A 8 -35.08 28.13 -8.30
C GLY A 8 -34.48 28.19 -6.89
N THR A 9 -35.13 27.54 -5.93
CA THR A 9 -34.58 27.42 -4.58
C THR A 9 -33.47 26.39 -4.63
N GLU A 10 -32.22 26.84 -4.67
CA GLU A 10 -31.07 25.97 -4.49
C GLU A 10 -30.96 25.57 -3.02
N VAL A 11 -31.13 24.28 -2.74
CA VAL A 11 -30.94 23.72 -1.41
C VAL A 11 -29.55 23.06 -1.39
N GLN A 12 -28.60 23.72 -0.73
CA GLN A 12 -27.27 23.17 -0.51
C GLN A 12 -27.27 22.37 0.81
N ILE A 13 -27.21 21.05 0.72
CA ILE A 13 -27.03 20.17 1.88
C ILE A 13 -25.53 19.92 2.06
N ARG A 14 -25.00 20.25 3.24
CA ARG A 14 -23.59 20.01 3.61
C ARG A 14 -23.54 19.09 4.82
N GLU A 15 -22.94 17.91 4.66
CA GLU A 15 -22.62 17.00 5.75
C GLU A 15 -21.12 17.12 6.06
N ASN A 16 -20.79 17.41 7.32
CA ASN A 16 -19.40 17.45 7.79
C ASN A 16 -19.15 16.23 8.68
N ILE A 17 -18.28 15.33 8.25
CA ILE A 17 -17.90 14.13 9.00
C ILE A 17 -16.52 14.34 9.60
N TRP A 18 -16.39 14.13 10.91
CA TRP A 18 -15.14 14.28 11.63
C TRP A 18 -14.66 12.92 12.13
N LEU A 19 -13.37 12.62 11.91
CA LEU A 19 -12.66 11.58 12.64
C LEU A 19 -11.76 12.27 13.67
N SER A 20 -11.95 11.95 14.95
CA SER A 20 -11.09 12.46 16.02
C SER A 20 -9.99 11.43 16.32
N LEU A 21 -8.73 11.83 16.15
CA LEU A 21 -7.57 11.05 16.54
C LEU A 21 -6.98 11.70 17.80
N LYS A 22 -7.11 11.02 18.94
CA LYS A 22 -6.64 11.52 20.23
C LYS A 22 -5.44 10.69 20.71
N PRO A 23 -4.24 11.28 20.83
CA PRO A 23 -3.13 10.55 21.43
C PRO A 23 -3.36 10.37 22.93
N GLU A 24 -2.89 9.26 23.50
CA GLU A 24 -3.01 8.99 24.95
C GLU A 24 -2.28 10.02 25.81
N ARG A 25 -1.23 10.64 25.24
CA ARG A 25 -0.41 11.65 25.90
C ARG A 25 -0.17 12.82 24.95
N PRO A 26 0.04 14.05 25.45
CA PRO A 26 0.45 15.18 24.62
C PRO A 26 1.69 14.83 23.79
N GLN A 27 1.67 15.15 22.50
CA GLN A 27 2.75 14.89 21.56
C GLN A 27 3.27 16.19 20.95
N LEU A 28 4.51 16.16 20.44
CA LEU A 28 5.07 17.28 19.70
C LEU A 28 4.29 17.45 18.38
N TYR A 29 4.12 18.71 17.95
CA TYR A 29 3.44 19.05 16.69
C TYR A 29 3.94 18.24 15.49
N ARG A 30 5.26 18.02 15.37
CA ARG A 30 5.85 17.21 14.29
C ARG A 30 5.38 15.74 14.31
N GLN A 31 5.23 15.14 15.49
CA GLN A 31 4.75 13.76 15.64
C GLN A 31 3.26 13.65 15.27
N LEU A 32 2.48 14.69 15.53
CA LEU A 32 1.09 14.78 15.09
C LEU A 32 1.00 14.86 13.56
N LEU A 33 1.88 15.65 12.91
CA LEU A 33 1.95 15.70 11.44
C LEU A 33 2.31 14.33 10.82
N ASP A 34 3.28 13.61 11.40
CA ASP A 34 3.62 12.27 10.94
C ASP A 34 2.41 11.31 11.06
N SER A 35 1.67 11.40 12.17
CA SER A 35 0.45 10.61 12.39
C SER A 35 -0.67 10.95 11.39
N LEU A 36 -0.79 12.21 10.99
CA LEU A 36 -1.76 12.63 9.97
C LEU A 36 -1.43 12.03 8.60
N HIS A 37 -0.16 11.99 8.21
CA HIS A 37 0.25 11.31 6.98
C HIS A 37 -0.08 9.82 7.02
N VAL A 38 0.15 9.16 8.16
CA VAL A 38 -0.26 7.75 8.37
C VAL A 38 -1.77 7.57 8.20
N ALA A 39 -2.59 8.52 8.67
CA ALA A 39 -4.04 8.49 8.48
C ALA A 39 -4.43 8.69 7.00
N PHE A 40 -3.82 9.64 6.30
CA PHE A 40 -4.09 9.89 4.88
C PHE A 40 -3.72 8.70 4.02
N ASP A 41 -2.62 8.01 4.33
CA ASP A 41 -2.25 6.80 3.64
C ASP A 41 -3.31 5.70 3.84
N PHE A 42 -3.86 5.54 5.06
CA PHE A 42 -4.95 4.59 5.31
C PHE A 42 -6.15 4.89 4.43
N PHE A 43 -6.62 6.14 4.44
CA PHE A 43 -7.75 6.57 3.62
C PHE A 43 -7.45 6.39 2.13
N THR A 44 -6.21 6.65 1.73
CA THR A 44 -5.79 6.44 0.34
C THR A 44 -5.86 4.97 -0.07
N PHE A 45 -5.55 4.05 0.85
CA PHE A 45 -5.73 2.61 0.64
C PHE A 45 -7.21 2.24 0.53
N VAL A 46 -8.04 2.60 1.52
CA VAL A 46 -9.45 2.15 1.57
C VAL A 46 -10.35 2.83 0.54
N CYS A 47 -10.09 4.09 0.21
CA CYS A 47 -10.79 4.83 -0.85
C CYS A 47 -10.23 4.52 -2.23
N MET A 48 -9.05 3.88 -2.29
CA MET A 48 -8.27 3.70 -3.51
C MET A 48 -8.04 5.02 -4.27
N ASN A 49 -7.97 6.16 -3.59
CA ASN A 49 -7.76 7.45 -4.24
C ASN A 49 -6.93 8.31 -3.32
N LEU A 50 -6.09 9.19 -3.85
CA LEU A 50 -5.25 10.03 -3.01
C LEU A 50 -6.14 10.88 -2.10
N CYS A 51 -6.04 10.63 -0.80
CA CYS A 51 -6.79 11.35 0.23
C CYS A 51 -5.88 12.36 0.91
N SER A 52 -6.40 13.56 1.13
CA SER A 52 -5.78 14.62 1.92
C SER A 52 -6.85 15.26 2.79
N ALA A 53 -6.48 15.81 3.94
CA ALA A 53 -7.40 16.68 4.67
C ALA A 53 -7.61 17.99 3.89
N GLU A 54 -8.86 18.44 3.82
CA GLU A 54 -9.22 19.80 3.41
C GLU A 54 -9.00 20.77 4.58
N ASP A 55 -9.42 20.36 5.78
CA ASP A 55 -9.23 21.08 7.03
C ASP A 55 -8.68 20.13 8.10
N ILE A 56 -7.68 20.58 8.84
CA ILE A 56 -7.21 19.93 10.06
C ILE A 56 -7.46 20.92 11.19
N GLN A 57 -8.01 20.44 12.29
CA GLN A 57 -8.08 21.21 13.53
C GLN A 57 -7.23 20.49 14.55
N LEU A 58 -6.20 21.16 15.05
CA LEU A 58 -5.39 20.67 16.15
C LEU A 58 -5.85 21.35 17.41
N GLU A 59 -6.22 20.58 18.41
CA GLU A 59 -6.49 21.07 19.74
C GLU A 59 -5.21 20.93 20.57
N ALA A 60 -4.69 22.05 21.08
CA ALA A 60 -3.52 22.07 21.92
C ALA A 60 -3.85 22.70 23.28
N ASN A 61 -3.53 21.97 24.35
CA ASN A 61 -3.57 22.50 25.71
C ASN A 61 -2.30 23.31 25.96
N PHE A 62 -2.33 24.61 25.64
CA PHE A 62 -1.26 25.51 26.05
C PHE A 62 -1.29 25.72 27.57
N CYS A 63 -0.12 25.98 28.17
CA CYS A 63 -0.06 26.36 29.58
C CYS A 63 -1.01 27.52 29.85
N SER A 64 -1.77 27.41 30.95
CA SER A 64 -2.67 28.46 31.38
C SER A 64 -1.88 29.76 31.58
N ARG A 65 -2.34 30.86 30.98
CA ARG A 65 -1.70 32.17 31.17
C ARG A 65 -2.57 33.01 32.09
N THR A 66 -1.98 33.45 33.20
CA THR A 66 -2.63 34.41 34.09
C THR A 66 -2.39 35.81 33.53
N LEU A 67 -3.48 36.52 33.21
CA LEU A 67 -3.44 37.93 32.85
C LEU A 67 -3.04 38.79 34.07
N THR A 68 -2.62 40.02 33.82
CA THR A 68 -2.40 41.03 34.88
C THR A 68 -3.65 41.30 35.72
N SER A 69 -4.84 40.97 35.22
CA SER A 69 -6.13 41.03 35.93
C SER A 69 -6.38 39.84 36.89
N GLY A 70 -5.50 38.84 36.93
CA GLY A 70 -5.70 37.58 37.68
C GLY A 70 -6.55 36.53 36.94
N THR A 71 -7.08 36.85 35.76
CA THR A 71 -7.87 35.89 34.94
C THR A 71 -6.94 34.82 34.34
N ILE A 72 -7.30 33.55 34.53
CA ILE A 72 -6.59 32.42 33.92
C ILE A 72 -7.20 32.14 32.54
N ILE A 73 -6.36 32.20 31.49
CA ILE A 73 -6.75 31.86 30.12
C ILE A 73 -6.14 30.52 29.75
N TYR A 74 -6.95 29.65 29.15
CA TYR A 74 -6.49 28.46 28.42
C TYR A 74 -6.50 28.79 26.93
N PRO A 75 -5.34 29.10 26.33
CA PRO A 75 -5.29 29.37 24.90
C PRO A 75 -5.70 28.10 24.15
N MET A 76 -6.63 28.22 23.21
CA MET A 76 -6.89 27.22 22.19
C MET A 76 -6.28 27.76 20.91
N ALA A 77 -5.39 27.01 20.25
CA ALA A 77 -4.93 27.36 18.91
C ALA A 77 -5.54 26.39 17.92
N TYR A 78 -6.06 26.92 16.81
CA TYR A 78 -6.52 26.14 15.67
C TYR A 78 -5.51 26.29 14.55
N PHE A 79 -4.99 25.16 14.06
CA PHE A 79 -4.02 25.14 12.96
C PHE A 79 -4.70 24.63 11.69
N HIS A 80 -5.00 25.51 10.74
CA HIS A 80 -5.46 25.08 9.43
C HIS A 80 -4.28 24.55 8.61
N TYR A 81 -4.34 23.27 8.24
CA TYR A 81 -3.35 22.65 7.37
C TYR A 81 -3.72 22.90 5.91
N MET A 82 -2.77 23.42 5.13
CA MET A 82 -2.89 23.51 3.68
C MET A 82 -1.81 22.62 3.05
N PRO A 83 -2.17 21.59 2.27
CA PRO A 83 -1.17 20.72 1.65
C PRO A 83 -0.30 21.51 0.66
N VAL A 84 1.01 21.27 0.70
CA VAL A 84 1.99 21.86 -0.24
C VAL A 84 1.73 21.43 -1.68
N TYR A 85 1.14 20.24 -1.85
CA TYR A 85 0.70 19.71 -3.13
C TYR A 85 -0.78 19.36 -3.07
N SER A 86 -1.61 20.15 -3.76
CA SER A 86 -2.99 19.79 -4.05
C SER A 86 -3.06 19.23 -5.47
N PRO A 87 -3.52 17.99 -5.68
CA PRO A 87 -3.70 17.45 -7.04
C PRO A 87 -4.65 18.38 -7.81
N LYS A 88 -4.24 18.84 -9.00
CA LYS A 88 -5.02 19.80 -9.81
C LYS A 88 -6.46 19.39 -10.10
N LYS A 89 -6.80 18.10 -9.95
CA LYS A 89 -8.16 17.54 -9.96
C LYS A 89 -8.24 16.36 -9.00
N GLN A 90 -8.71 16.57 -7.77
CA GLN A 90 -9.24 15.47 -6.98
C GLN A 90 -10.65 15.17 -7.50
N ARG A 91 -10.82 14.02 -8.17
CA ARG A 91 -12.15 13.48 -8.41
C ARG A 91 -12.59 12.79 -7.13
N THR A 92 -13.75 13.16 -6.59
CA THR A 92 -14.42 12.36 -5.56
C THR A 92 -14.63 10.96 -6.13
N PRO A 93 -14.08 9.90 -5.49
CA PRO A 93 -14.27 8.55 -6.00
C PRO A 93 -15.74 8.19 -5.95
N HIS A 94 -16.24 7.51 -6.97
CA HIS A 94 -17.60 6.98 -6.92
C HIS A 94 -17.70 5.99 -5.74
N PRO A 95 -18.81 5.94 -4.98
CA PRO A 95 -18.92 5.05 -3.81
C PRO A 95 -18.65 3.57 -4.12
N MET A 96 -18.88 3.12 -5.36
CA MET A 96 -18.57 1.74 -5.79
C MET A 96 -17.08 1.49 -6.10
N ASP A 97 -16.27 2.55 -6.20
CA ASP A 97 -14.83 2.47 -6.41
C ASP A 97 -14.05 2.44 -5.09
N VAL A 98 -14.70 2.79 -3.97
CA VAL A 98 -14.16 2.68 -2.61
C VAL A 98 -14.09 1.20 -2.22
N LEU A 99 -12.92 0.75 -1.74
CA LEU A 99 -12.67 -0.65 -1.39
C LEU A 99 -13.24 -1.02 -0.01
N LEU A 100 -13.15 -0.13 0.97
CA LEU A 100 -13.75 -0.33 2.29
C LEU A 100 -14.51 0.92 2.70
N LYS A 101 -15.82 0.80 2.86
CA LYS A 101 -16.69 1.89 3.33
C LYS A 101 -16.74 1.90 4.85
N ARG A 102 -17.03 3.06 5.44
CA ARG A 102 -17.29 3.16 6.89
C ARG A 102 -18.35 2.17 7.36
N SER A 103 -19.42 2.01 6.58
CA SER A 103 -20.51 1.07 6.86
C SER A 103 -20.08 -0.40 6.78
N ASP A 104 -19.03 -0.72 6.02
CA ASP A 104 -18.51 -2.08 5.93
C ASP A 104 -17.71 -2.42 7.19
N LEU A 105 -16.91 -1.48 7.70
CA LEU A 105 -16.12 -1.68 8.90
C LEU A 105 -16.95 -1.60 10.18
N SER A 106 -17.94 -0.71 10.26
CA SER A 106 -18.80 -0.53 11.44
C SER A 106 -18.00 -0.58 12.75
N ASP A 107 -18.23 -1.57 13.61
CA ASP A 107 -17.56 -1.73 14.91
C ASP A 107 -16.07 -2.14 14.79
N HIS A 108 -15.61 -2.56 13.60
CA HIS A 108 -14.21 -2.88 13.33
C HIS A 108 -13.35 -1.67 12.94
N LEU A 109 -13.93 -0.48 12.73
CA LEU A 109 -13.17 0.68 12.27
C LEU A 109 -12.05 1.07 13.25
N GLU A 110 -12.38 1.19 14.54
CA GLU A 110 -11.44 1.56 15.58
C GLU A 110 -10.29 0.54 15.72
N PRO A 111 -10.53 -0.77 15.90
CA PRO A 111 -9.44 -1.74 16.02
C PRO A 111 -8.58 -1.84 14.75
N VAL A 112 -9.18 -1.68 13.56
CA VAL A 112 -8.43 -1.66 12.29
C VAL A 112 -7.53 -0.42 12.20
N LEU A 113 -8.04 0.76 12.56
CA LEU A 113 -7.23 1.98 12.58
C LEU A 113 -6.12 1.89 13.63
N ALA A 114 -6.41 1.41 14.84
CA ALA A 114 -5.41 1.19 15.88
C ALA A 114 -4.28 0.28 15.37
N ARG A 115 -4.62 -0.87 14.79
CA ARG A 115 -3.64 -1.80 14.21
C ARG A 115 -2.86 -1.18 13.05
N TRP A 116 -3.49 -0.36 12.21
CA TRP A 116 -2.81 0.38 11.15
C TRP A 116 -1.76 1.35 11.69
N PHE A 117 -2.07 2.10 12.75
CA PHE A 117 -1.12 2.99 13.41
C PHE A 117 0.03 2.22 14.07
N GLU A 118 -0.26 1.13 14.77
CA GLU A 118 0.74 0.26 15.40
C GLU A 118 1.75 -0.32 14.39
N THR A 119 1.25 -0.77 13.23
CA THR A 119 2.06 -1.38 12.17
C THR A 119 2.64 -0.37 11.20
N SER A 120 2.36 0.93 11.39
CA SER A 120 2.71 1.99 10.43
C SER A 120 4.20 2.10 10.14
N THR A 121 5.08 1.87 11.13
CA THR A 121 6.52 1.88 10.92
C THR A 121 6.98 0.73 10.03
N GLN A 122 6.40 -0.47 10.23
CA GLN A 122 6.71 -1.66 9.43
C GLN A 122 6.18 -1.52 8.00
N LEU A 123 4.98 -0.94 7.87
CA LEU A 123 4.33 -0.68 6.58
C LEU A 123 4.93 0.50 5.82
N ARG A 124 5.77 1.35 6.43
CA ARG A 124 6.24 2.61 5.82
C ARG A 124 6.79 2.41 4.40
N SER A 125 7.70 1.47 4.23
CA SER A 125 8.29 1.18 2.92
C SER A 125 7.27 0.65 1.91
N VAL A 126 6.32 -0.17 2.36
CA VAL A 126 5.22 -0.68 1.52
C VAL A 126 4.35 0.47 1.05
N ARG A 127 3.95 1.38 1.95
CA ARG A 127 3.11 2.55 1.61
C ARG A 127 3.81 3.48 0.65
N VAL A 128 5.09 3.78 0.87
CA VAL A 128 5.87 4.64 -0.04
C VAL A 128 5.93 4.04 -1.44
N LEU A 129 6.26 2.75 -1.58
CA LEU A 129 6.34 2.07 -2.88
C LEU A 129 4.99 1.97 -3.58
N TYR A 130 3.93 1.66 -2.82
CA TYR A 130 2.57 1.59 -3.33
C TYR A 130 2.08 2.96 -3.83
N LEU A 131 2.25 4.01 -3.03
CA LEU A 131 1.84 5.36 -3.39
C LEU A 131 2.67 5.93 -4.53
N SER A 132 3.99 5.67 -4.57
CA SER A 132 4.82 6.07 -5.70
C SER A 132 4.37 5.39 -6.98
N ALA A 133 4.11 4.08 -6.95
CA ALA A 133 3.66 3.34 -8.14
C ALA A 133 2.34 3.89 -8.72
N LEU A 134 1.42 4.32 -7.87
CA LEU A 134 0.08 4.77 -8.29
C LEU A 134 -0.02 6.27 -8.60
N TYR A 135 0.64 7.09 -7.79
CA TYR A 135 0.48 8.55 -7.79
C TYR A 135 1.79 9.30 -8.04
N GLY A 136 2.92 8.60 -8.09
CA GLY A 136 4.19 9.18 -8.49
C GLY A 136 4.22 9.54 -9.97
N ASP A 137 5.05 10.52 -10.29
CA ASP A 137 5.28 10.94 -11.68
C ASP A 137 6.19 9.92 -12.37
N HIS A 138 5.57 8.91 -12.96
CA HIS A 138 6.25 7.84 -13.68
C HIS A 138 5.93 7.92 -15.17
N PRO A 139 6.89 8.31 -16.03
CA PRO A 139 6.68 8.37 -17.47
C PRO A 139 6.51 6.99 -18.10
N TYR A 140 6.98 5.93 -17.43
CA TYR A 140 7.02 4.55 -17.92
C TYR A 140 6.24 3.62 -17.00
N VAL A 141 5.46 2.71 -17.59
CA VAL A 141 4.63 1.73 -16.85
C VAL A 141 5.49 0.68 -16.13
N GLU A 142 6.65 0.39 -16.69
CA GLU A 142 7.67 -0.52 -16.16
C GLU A 142 8.12 -0.09 -14.76
N ASN A 143 8.25 1.22 -14.52
CA ASN A 143 8.60 1.74 -13.20
C ASN A 143 7.50 1.49 -12.18
N LYS A 144 6.23 1.64 -12.58
CA LYS A 144 5.08 1.31 -11.72
C LYS A 144 5.06 -0.18 -11.38
N PHE A 145 5.33 -1.02 -12.38
CA PHE A 145 5.42 -2.46 -12.23
C PHE A 145 6.54 -2.89 -11.28
N LEU A 146 7.75 -2.33 -11.44
CA LEU A 146 8.89 -2.62 -10.56
C LEU A 146 8.62 -2.16 -9.12
N ALA A 147 8.07 -0.96 -8.94
CA ALA A 147 7.71 -0.44 -7.62
C ALA A 147 6.65 -1.32 -6.94
N MET A 148 5.65 -1.82 -7.68
CA MET A 148 4.63 -2.69 -7.11
C MET A 148 5.16 -4.10 -6.79
N CYS A 149 6.07 -4.65 -7.61
CA CYS A 149 6.79 -5.88 -7.28
C CYS A 149 7.57 -5.73 -5.96
N GLN A 150 8.28 -4.60 -5.80
CA GLN A 150 9.01 -4.29 -4.58
C GLN A 150 8.07 -4.11 -3.39
N ALA A 151 6.91 -3.46 -3.56
CA ALA A 151 5.92 -3.32 -2.49
C ALA A 151 5.46 -4.68 -1.96
N ALA A 152 5.14 -5.63 -2.85
CA ALA A 152 4.75 -6.99 -2.48
C ALA A 152 5.90 -7.77 -1.80
N GLU A 153 7.13 -7.65 -2.32
CA GLU A 153 8.30 -8.29 -1.71
C GLU A 153 8.60 -7.74 -0.32
N VAL A 154 8.60 -6.42 -0.15
CA VAL A 154 8.84 -5.75 1.12
C VAL A 154 7.74 -6.09 2.13
N PHE A 155 6.48 -6.12 1.70
CA PHE A 155 5.37 -6.53 2.57
C PHE A 155 5.60 -7.94 3.12
N HIS A 156 5.84 -8.92 2.23
CA HIS A 156 6.09 -10.29 2.66
C HIS A 156 7.30 -10.39 3.60
N ARG A 157 8.43 -9.74 3.28
CA ARG A 157 9.61 -9.72 4.16
C ARG A 157 9.35 -9.15 5.56
N ARG A 158 8.33 -8.29 5.73
CA ARG A 158 8.01 -7.64 7.02
C ARG A 158 7.06 -8.46 7.88
N PHE A 159 6.11 -9.16 7.27
CA PHE A 159 5.02 -9.82 7.99
C PHE A 159 5.11 -11.35 7.95
N HIS A 160 6.01 -11.91 7.14
CA HIS A 160 6.11 -13.34 6.91
C HIS A 160 7.55 -13.80 7.08
N ARG A 161 7.73 -15.09 7.38
CA ARG A 161 9.05 -15.70 7.40
C ARG A 161 9.68 -15.63 6.00
N GLY A 162 10.90 -15.13 5.94
CA GLY A 162 11.60 -14.78 4.70
C GLY A 162 12.53 -15.87 4.16
N GLU A 163 12.66 -16.99 4.87
CA GLU A 163 13.66 -18.03 4.63
C GLU A 163 13.05 -19.41 4.32
N TYR A 164 13.75 -20.23 3.53
CA TYR A 164 13.35 -21.62 3.26
C TYR A 164 13.58 -22.55 4.47
N MET A 165 14.61 -22.27 5.27
CA MET A 165 14.93 -23.01 6.49
C MET A 165 15.45 -22.09 7.59
N ASP A 166 15.73 -22.64 8.76
CA ASP A 166 16.29 -21.88 9.89
C ASP A 166 17.64 -21.27 9.50
N THR A 167 17.85 -19.99 9.82
CA THR A 167 19.03 -19.24 9.41
C THR A 167 20.29 -19.79 10.05
N ASN A 168 20.26 -20.13 11.34
CA ASN A 168 21.42 -20.71 12.02
C ASN A 168 21.78 -22.07 11.43
N ARG A 169 20.78 -22.91 11.13
CA ARG A 169 21.00 -24.18 10.43
C ARG A 169 21.60 -23.96 9.06
N TYR A 170 21.09 -23.01 8.29
CA TYR A 170 21.61 -22.72 6.95
C TYR A 170 23.07 -22.27 7.01
N GLU A 171 23.38 -21.29 7.86
CA GLU A 171 24.72 -20.69 7.96
C GLU A 171 25.77 -21.66 8.52
N ASN A 172 25.41 -22.51 9.49
CA ASN A 172 26.37 -23.37 10.17
C ASN A 172 26.49 -24.79 9.57
N GLU A 173 25.42 -25.32 8.96
CA GLU A 173 25.41 -26.69 8.45
C GLU A 173 25.41 -26.77 6.92
N VAL A 174 24.71 -25.86 6.23
CA VAL A 174 24.46 -25.98 4.77
C VAL A 174 25.45 -25.14 3.96
N LEU A 175 25.62 -23.86 4.32
CA LEU A 175 26.49 -22.92 3.60
C LEU A 175 27.95 -23.40 3.52
N PRO A 176 28.58 -23.96 4.59
CA PRO A 176 29.94 -24.46 4.50
C PRO A 176 30.07 -25.64 3.51
N LEU A 177 29.07 -26.51 3.45
CA LEU A 177 29.04 -27.63 2.50
C LEU A 177 28.93 -27.14 1.05
N LEU A 178 28.10 -26.12 0.80
CA LEU A 178 27.97 -25.50 -0.53
C LEU A 178 29.28 -24.85 -0.98
N ILE A 179 29.95 -24.13 -0.08
CA ILE A 179 31.23 -23.46 -0.37
C ILE A 179 32.34 -24.50 -0.61
N ALA A 180 32.42 -25.55 0.20
CA ALA A 180 33.39 -26.63 0.04
C ALA A 180 33.19 -27.42 -1.27
N GLY A 181 31.98 -27.42 -1.83
CA GLY A 181 31.67 -28.04 -3.11
C GLY A 181 32.10 -27.25 -4.35
N ILE A 182 32.63 -26.02 -4.20
CA ILE A 182 33.06 -25.20 -5.34
C ILE A 182 34.37 -25.77 -5.93
N PRO A 183 34.43 -26.07 -7.25
CA PRO A 183 35.66 -26.58 -7.87
C PRO A 183 36.83 -25.59 -7.78
N ALA A 184 38.00 -26.08 -7.39
CA ALA A 184 39.21 -25.26 -7.17
C ALA A 184 39.86 -24.71 -8.44
N ASN A 185 39.45 -25.20 -9.63
CA ASN A 185 40.00 -24.79 -10.93
C ASN A 185 39.20 -23.66 -11.61
N LEU A 186 38.23 -23.06 -10.92
CA LEU A 186 37.46 -21.94 -11.43
C LEU A 186 38.19 -20.60 -11.25
N PRO A 187 37.92 -19.60 -12.12
CA PRO A 187 38.43 -18.24 -11.92
C PRO A 187 38.02 -17.68 -10.54
N ALA A 188 38.93 -16.98 -9.88
CA ALA A 188 38.72 -16.44 -8.53
C ALA A 188 37.46 -15.55 -8.43
N ASP A 189 37.26 -14.67 -9.40
CA ASP A 189 36.08 -13.78 -9.45
C ASP A 189 34.76 -14.57 -9.51
N LEU A 190 34.74 -15.70 -10.22
CA LEU A 190 33.56 -16.56 -10.30
C LEU A 190 33.29 -17.26 -8.97
N VAL A 191 34.35 -17.72 -8.28
CA VAL A 191 34.25 -18.31 -6.94
C VAL A 191 33.67 -17.31 -5.95
N GLU A 192 34.15 -16.06 -5.97
CA GLU A 192 33.65 -15.00 -5.09
C GLU A 192 32.17 -14.71 -5.35
N VAL A 193 31.76 -14.56 -6.62
CA VAL A 193 30.34 -14.35 -6.98
C VAL A 193 29.47 -15.52 -6.52
N MET A 194 29.95 -16.76 -6.64
CA MET A 194 29.21 -17.93 -6.16
C MET A 194 29.05 -17.92 -4.64
N GLN A 195 30.11 -17.64 -3.89
CA GLN A 195 30.06 -17.54 -2.42
C GLN A 195 29.08 -16.45 -1.97
N GLN A 196 29.15 -15.27 -2.59
CA GLN A 196 28.20 -14.17 -2.32
C GLN A 196 26.76 -14.60 -2.61
N ARG A 197 26.49 -15.29 -3.72
CA ARG A 197 25.15 -15.78 -4.04
C ARG A 197 24.67 -16.86 -3.08
N PHE A 198 25.54 -17.75 -2.64
CA PHE A 198 25.21 -18.81 -1.68
C PHE A 198 24.78 -18.25 -0.34
N ALA A 199 25.31 -17.10 0.09
CA ALA A 199 24.84 -16.44 1.32
C ALA A 199 23.34 -16.09 1.28
N TYR A 200 22.80 -15.77 0.10
CA TYR A 200 21.40 -15.36 -0.06
C TYR A 200 20.45 -16.48 -0.53
N LEU A 201 20.94 -17.70 -0.78
CA LEU A 201 20.10 -18.80 -1.29
C LEU A 201 18.98 -19.22 -0.33
N ASN A 202 19.15 -18.99 0.98
CA ASN A 202 18.11 -19.27 1.95
C ASN A 202 16.96 -18.24 1.90
N GLU A 203 17.14 -17.08 1.27
CA GLU A 203 16.03 -16.12 1.11
C GLU A 203 14.99 -16.65 0.11
N LEU A 204 13.71 -16.48 0.45
CA LEU A 204 12.63 -16.80 -0.46
C LEU A 204 12.77 -16.00 -1.78
N SER A 205 12.34 -16.61 -2.88
CA SER A 205 12.24 -15.91 -4.17
C SER A 205 10.98 -15.04 -4.23
N LEU A 206 10.95 -14.01 -5.08
CA LEU A 206 9.72 -13.25 -5.37
C LEU A 206 8.54 -14.18 -5.74
N ALA A 207 8.82 -15.22 -6.52
CA ALA A 207 7.83 -16.22 -6.92
C ALA A 207 7.19 -16.93 -5.71
N LYS A 208 7.99 -17.29 -4.70
CA LYS A 208 7.47 -17.93 -3.48
C LYS A 208 6.70 -16.93 -2.62
N ARG A 209 7.23 -15.71 -2.44
CA ARG A 209 6.57 -14.64 -1.69
C ARG A 209 5.18 -14.32 -2.25
N LEU A 210 5.08 -14.11 -3.56
CA LEU A 210 3.79 -13.84 -4.22
C LEU A 210 2.81 -15.02 -4.08
N LYS A 211 3.29 -16.27 -4.17
CA LYS A 211 2.44 -17.45 -3.93
C LYS A 211 1.87 -17.49 -2.51
N ASP A 212 2.66 -17.09 -1.52
CA ASP A 212 2.20 -17.07 -0.12
C ASP A 212 1.13 -15.99 0.09
N LEU A 213 1.37 -14.78 -0.40
CA LEU A 213 0.38 -13.68 -0.33
C LEU A 213 -0.92 -14.02 -1.09
N VAL A 214 -0.81 -14.68 -2.25
CA VAL A 214 -1.98 -15.17 -3.00
C VAL A 214 -2.71 -16.27 -2.25
N ALA A 215 -2.01 -17.17 -1.55
CA ALA A 215 -2.62 -18.27 -0.81
C ALA A 215 -3.54 -17.76 0.31
N GLU A 216 -3.14 -16.68 1.00
CA GLU A 216 -3.93 -16.06 2.07
C GLU A 216 -5.25 -15.47 1.55
N ASN A 217 -5.23 -14.87 0.36
CA ASN A 217 -6.37 -14.20 -0.25
C ASN A 217 -6.96 -14.97 -1.45
N LYS A 218 -6.70 -16.29 -1.51
CA LYS A 218 -6.93 -17.13 -2.69
C LYS A 218 -8.36 -17.08 -3.19
N GLU A 219 -9.34 -17.12 -2.29
CA GLU A 219 -10.75 -17.13 -2.66
C GLU A 219 -11.18 -15.84 -3.38
N ILE A 220 -10.65 -14.69 -2.95
CA ILE A 220 -10.94 -13.40 -3.59
C ILE A 220 -10.20 -13.33 -4.92
N ILE A 221 -8.90 -13.58 -4.93
CA ILE A 221 -8.05 -13.42 -6.10
C ILE A 221 -8.51 -14.31 -7.26
N LEU A 222 -8.88 -15.57 -7.01
CA LEU A 222 -9.34 -16.48 -8.07
C LEU A 222 -10.65 -16.05 -8.74
N LYS A 223 -11.45 -15.17 -8.13
CA LYS A 223 -12.65 -14.60 -8.77
C LYS A 223 -12.30 -13.57 -9.84
N PHE A 224 -11.15 -12.93 -9.72
CA PHE A 224 -10.68 -11.89 -10.65
C PHE A 224 -9.62 -12.41 -11.61
N VAL A 225 -8.77 -13.33 -11.14
CA VAL A 225 -7.62 -13.87 -11.86
C VAL A 225 -7.61 -15.41 -11.71
N PRO A 226 -8.51 -16.14 -12.40
CA PRO A 226 -8.56 -17.61 -12.33
C PRO A 226 -7.22 -18.28 -12.68
N GLU A 227 -6.47 -17.69 -13.61
CA GLU A 227 -5.19 -18.13 -14.14
C GLU A 227 -3.98 -17.57 -13.35
N ILE A 228 -4.18 -17.23 -12.06
CA ILE A 228 -3.17 -16.56 -11.22
C ILE A 228 -1.79 -17.24 -11.23
N LYS A 229 -1.72 -18.57 -11.35
CA LYS A 229 -0.43 -19.28 -11.42
C LYS A 229 0.40 -18.86 -12.63
N ASP A 230 -0.25 -18.64 -13.77
CA ASP A 230 0.41 -18.28 -15.04
C ASP A 230 0.77 -16.80 -15.02
N VAL A 231 -0.11 -15.97 -14.48
CA VAL A 231 0.14 -14.55 -14.23
C VAL A 231 1.34 -14.34 -13.30
N LEU A 232 1.46 -15.09 -12.20
CA LEU A 232 2.63 -15.01 -11.32
C LEU A 232 3.93 -15.40 -12.03
N ARG A 233 3.90 -16.41 -12.92
CA ARG A 233 5.07 -16.74 -13.74
C ARG A 233 5.43 -15.59 -14.68
N GLY A 234 4.43 -14.99 -15.33
CA GLY A 234 4.60 -13.82 -16.18
C GLY A 234 5.19 -12.62 -15.45
N ILE A 235 4.69 -12.30 -14.25
CA ILE A 235 5.21 -11.24 -13.37
C ILE A 235 6.68 -11.49 -13.02
N VAL A 236 7.04 -12.70 -12.60
CA VAL A 236 8.42 -13.02 -12.22
C VAL A 236 9.37 -12.90 -13.42
N THR A 237 8.95 -13.40 -14.59
CA THR A 237 9.72 -13.26 -15.84
C THR A 237 9.88 -11.79 -16.23
N ALA A 238 8.80 -11.01 -16.22
CA ALA A 238 8.83 -9.57 -16.55
C ALA A 238 9.75 -8.80 -15.58
N ARG A 239 9.66 -9.08 -14.28
CA ARG A 239 10.53 -8.47 -13.26
C ARG A 239 12.00 -8.78 -13.54
N ASN A 240 12.34 -10.02 -13.85
CA ASN A 240 13.72 -10.40 -14.18
C ASN A 240 14.21 -9.72 -15.47
N GLN A 241 13.34 -9.56 -16.47
CA GLN A 241 13.68 -8.86 -17.72
C GLN A 241 13.95 -7.38 -17.49
N PHE A 242 13.12 -6.69 -16.71
CA PHE A 242 13.29 -5.26 -16.44
C PHE A 242 14.41 -4.93 -15.45
N THR A 243 14.86 -5.88 -14.63
CA THR A 243 16.04 -5.69 -13.76
C THR A 243 17.36 -6.07 -14.44
N HIS A 244 17.32 -6.94 -15.45
CA HIS A 244 18.50 -7.38 -16.18
C HIS A 244 18.39 -6.98 -17.66
N PHE A 245 18.73 -5.73 -17.95
CA PHE A 245 18.98 -5.21 -19.30
C PHE A 245 20.27 -5.83 -19.87
N SER A 246 20.27 -7.16 -20.07
CA SER A 246 21.33 -7.82 -20.84
C SER A 246 20.97 -7.79 -22.32
N ASP A 247 21.96 -7.75 -23.22
CA ASP A 247 21.75 -7.72 -24.68
C ASP A 247 20.92 -8.89 -25.23
N LYS A 248 20.74 -9.97 -24.45
CA LYS A 248 19.85 -11.09 -24.79
C LYS A 248 18.36 -10.78 -24.54
N ASN A 249 18.07 -9.82 -23.67
CA ASN A 249 16.74 -9.27 -23.43
C ASN A 249 16.60 -7.96 -24.22
N LYS A 250 16.44 -8.07 -25.55
CA LYS A 250 15.79 -7.00 -26.32
C LYS A 250 14.50 -6.61 -25.57
N ARG A 251 14.19 -5.31 -25.52
CA ARG A 251 12.98 -4.73 -24.89
C ARG A 251 11.89 -5.78 -24.75
N SER A 252 11.42 -6.06 -23.53
CA SER A 252 10.44 -7.13 -23.31
C SER A 252 9.34 -7.02 -24.37
N ASP A 253 9.08 -8.10 -25.13
CA ASP A 253 7.97 -8.15 -26.10
C ASP A 253 6.58 -8.03 -25.42
N LEU A 254 6.56 -7.81 -24.10
CA LEU A 254 5.37 -7.53 -23.33
C LEU A 254 4.78 -6.19 -23.75
N SER A 255 3.51 -6.23 -24.15
CA SER A 255 2.74 -5.02 -24.39
C SER A 255 2.56 -4.21 -23.10
N GLY A 256 2.43 -2.89 -23.25
CA GLY A 256 2.09 -2.01 -22.11
C GLY A 256 0.79 -2.44 -21.41
N GLU A 257 -0.19 -2.99 -22.15
CA GLU A 257 -1.42 -3.54 -21.58
C GLU A 257 -1.15 -4.73 -20.65
N THR A 258 -0.24 -5.63 -21.05
CA THR A 258 0.15 -6.78 -20.23
C THR A 258 0.85 -6.34 -18.94
N ILE A 259 1.71 -5.31 -19.03
CA ILE A 259 2.40 -4.76 -17.86
C ILE A 259 1.41 -4.08 -16.92
N LEU A 260 0.45 -3.32 -17.46
CA LEU A 260 -0.63 -2.72 -16.66
C LEU A 260 -1.47 -3.79 -15.96
N TYR A 261 -1.82 -4.87 -16.66
CA TYR A 261 -2.53 -6.00 -16.07
C TYR A 261 -1.73 -6.60 -14.89
N TYR A 262 -0.42 -6.79 -15.03
CA TYR A 262 0.43 -7.24 -13.94
C TYR A 262 0.49 -6.26 -12.77
N VAL A 263 0.50 -4.95 -13.03
CA VAL A 263 0.40 -3.92 -12.00
C VAL A 263 -0.90 -4.06 -11.24
N ASP A 264 -2.04 -4.23 -11.91
CA ASP A 264 -3.35 -4.37 -11.28
C ASP A 264 -3.44 -5.64 -10.42
N VAL A 265 -2.86 -6.77 -10.87
CA VAL A 265 -2.77 -8.02 -10.10
C VAL A 265 -1.93 -7.81 -8.83
N LEU A 266 -0.72 -7.26 -8.97
CA LEU A 266 0.18 -7.00 -7.84
C LEU A 266 -0.44 -6.03 -6.85
N ARG A 267 -1.12 -5.00 -7.35
CA ARG A 267 -1.83 -4.01 -6.55
C ARG A 267 -2.92 -4.67 -5.71
N MET A 268 -3.77 -5.51 -6.31
CA MET A 268 -4.79 -6.26 -5.58
C MET A 268 -4.16 -7.15 -4.50
N ILE A 269 -3.05 -7.84 -4.82
CA ILE A 269 -2.34 -8.66 -3.82
C ILE A 269 -1.87 -7.79 -2.65
N VAL A 270 -1.23 -6.64 -2.90
CA VAL A 270 -0.74 -5.74 -1.86
C VAL A 270 -1.89 -5.16 -1.03
N GLU A 271 -2.93 -4.62 -1.66
CA GLU A 271 -4.09 -4.04 -0.97
C GLU A 271 -4.78 -5.06 -0.07
N LEU A 272 -5.08 -6.27 -0.58
CA LEU A 272 -5.72 -7.32 0.21
C LEU A 272 -4.82 -7.81 1.36
N SER A 273 -3.52 -7.95 1.12
CA SER A 273 -2.59 -8.41 2.15
C SER A 273 -2.41 -7.38 3.27
N VAL A 274 -2.29 -6.09 2.91
CA VAL A 274 -2.22 -4.99 3.88
C VAL A 274 -3.50 -4.90 4.70
N LEU A 275 -4.67 -4.95 4.07
CA LEU A 275 -5.96 -4.85 4.78
C LEU A 275 -6.19 -6.03 5.73
N ARG A 276 -5.78 -7.24 5.32
CA ARG A 276 -5.80 -8.42 6.19
C ARG A 276 -4.87 -8.26 7.39
N GLU A 277 -3.65 -7.79 7.19
CA GLU A 277 -2.66 -7.59 8.26
C GLU A 277 -3.13 -6.54 9.29
N VAL A 278 -3.83 -5.50 8.84
CA VAL A 278 -4.42 -4.52 9.77
C VAL A 278 -5.73 -4.94 10.39
N GLY A 279 -6.12 -6.22 10.25
CA GLY A 279 -7.21 -6.82 11.00
C GLY A 279 -8.59 -6.68 10.35
N VAL A 280 -8.68 -6.34 9.06
CA VAL A 280 -9.98 -6.35 8.37
C VAL A 280 -10.48 -7.81 8.28
N PRO A 281 -11.68 -8.12 8.80
CA PRO A 281 -12.24 -9.46 8.73
C PRO A 281 -12.35 -9.99 7.30
N SER A 282 -11.99 -11.26 7.09
CA SER A 282 -11.95 -11.88 5.76
C SER A 282 -13.30 -11.80 5.02
N GLU A 283 -14.42 -11.94 5.73
CA GLU A 283 -15.76 -11.83 5.13
C GLU A 283 -16.08 -10.41 4.65
N ILE A 284 -15.70 -9.39 5.43
CA ILE A 284 -15.85 -7.98 5.03
C ILE A 284 -14.98 -7.70 3.82
N LEU A 285 -13.70 -8.08 3.88
CA LEU A 285 -12.75 -7.88 2.79
C LEU A 285 -13.23 -8.56 1.48
N LYS A 286 -13.73 -9.79 1.57
CA LYS A 286 -14.28 -10.54 0.45
C LYS A 286 -15.53 -9.86 -0.14
N LYS A 287 -16.48 -9.48 0.70
CA LYS A 287 -17.70 -8.79 0.26
C LYS A 287 -17.36 -7.49 -0.46
N SER A 288 -16.53 -6.64 0.15
CA SER A 288 -16.22 -5.34 -0.43
C SER A 288 -15.34 -5.44 -1.67
N ALA A 289 -14.38 -6.36 -1.73
CA ALA A 289 -13.57 -6.60 -2.93
C ALA A 289 -14.41 -7.07 -4.12
N VAL A 290 -15.35 -8.02 -3.93
CA VAL A 290 -16.22 -8.53 -5.01
C VAL A 290 -17.18 -7.45 -5.55
N ALA A 291 -17.64 -6.55 -4.68
CA ALA A 291 -18.52 -5.44 -5.04
C ALA A 291 -17.76 -4.22 -5.61
N ASN A 292 -16.43 -4.18 -5.51
CA ASN A 292 -15.64 -3.02 -5.91
C ASN A 292 -15.54 -2.92 -7.44
N GLU A 293 -16.13 -1.85 -8.00
CA GLU A 293 -16.19 -1.63 -9.44
C GLU A 293 -14.81 -1.32 -10.04
N ARG A 294 -13.86 -0.80 -9.25
CA ARG A 294 -12.50 -0.58 -9.73
C ARG A 294 -11.79 -1.90 -10.02
N TYR A 295 -11.87 -2.89 -9.13
CA TYR A 295 -11.37 -4.23 -9.42
C TYR A 295 -12.07 -4.84 -10.63
N ARG A 296 -13.40 -4.78 -10.70
CA ARG A 296 -14.13 -5.32 -11.86
C ARG A 296 -13.68 -4.70 -13.18
N ARG A 297 -13.44 -3.38 -13.22
CA ARG A 297 -12.92 -2.70 -14.42
C ARG A 297 -11.49 -3.12 -14.75
N ALA A 298 -10.60 -3.21 -13.76
CA ALA A 298 -9.21 -3.65 -13.96
C ALA A 298 -9.14 -5.06 -14.57
N PHE A 299 -10.01 -5.97 -14.12
CA PHE A 299 -10.05 -7.37 -14.57
C PHE A 299 -11.12 -7.64 -15.65
N ARG A 300 -11.69 -6.58 -16.26
CA ARG A 300 -12.69 -6.65 -17.35
C ARG A 300 -13.89 -7.58 -17.06
N LEU A 301 -14.34 -7.64 -15.81
CA LEU A 301 -15.52 -8.42 -15.41
C LEU A 301 -16.82 -7.65 -15.72
N LYS A 302 -17.89 -8.37 -16.09
CA LYS A 302 -19.24 -7.77 -16.24
C LYS A 302 -19.73 -7.18 -14.91
N ARG A 303 -20.58 -6.15 -14.93
CA ARG A 303 -21.21 -5.59 -13.71
C ARG A 303 -22.05 -6.65 -12.99
N ALA A 304 -22.08 -6.59 -11.66
CA ALA A 304 -22.92 -7.46 -10.83
C ALA A 304 -24.36 -6.93 -10.81
#